data_AF-A0A373CZE7-F1
#
_entry.id   AF-A0A373CZE7-F1
#
_cell.length_a   1.000
_cell.length_b   1.000
_cell.length_c   1.000
_cell.angle_alpha   90.00
_cell.angle_beta   90.00
_cell.angle_gamma   90.00
#
_symmetry.space_group_name_H-M   'P 1'
#
loop_
_entity.id
_entity.type
_entity.pdbx_description
1 polymer ?
#
loop_
_entity_poly.entity_id
_entity_poly.type
_entity_poly.pdbx_seq_one_letter_code
_entity_poly.pdbx_strand_id
1 'polypeptide(L)' 'MAKGKPKRKPFGMNSSLADATQVMRQLPVSAMLSSIEMQINILQERGVEIRDWENKDRVLKQVRILGGKAYFLAEDKPRD' A
#
# COMPACT_ATOMS: atom_id res chain seq x y z
N MET A 1 -32.52 38.03 3.61
CA MET A 1 -31.28 37.74 2.84
C MET A 1 -30.76 36.36 3.25
N ALA A 2 -30.91 35.34 2.40
CA ALA A 2 -30.52 33.97 2.73
C ALA A 2 -29.02 33.78 2.48
N LYS A 3 -28.24 33.48 3.53
CA LYS A 3 -26.83 33.10 3.43
C LYS A 3 -26.74 31.72 2.78
N GLY A 4 -26.24 31.65 1.55
CA GLY A 4 -26.02 30.40 0.82
C GLY A 4 -25.05 29.51 1.57
N LYS A 5 -25.47 28.28 1.90
CA LYS A 5 -24.59 27.25 2.48
C LYS A 5 -23.45 26.93 1.49
N PRO A 6 -22.21 26.74 1.94
CA PRO A 6 -21.11 26.36 1.06
C PRO A 6 -21.43 24.98 0.46
N LYS A 7 -21.52 24.91 -0.88
CA LYS A 7 -21.61 23.64 -1.61
C LYS A 7 -20.33 22.85 -1.30
N ARG A 8 -20.45 21.78 -0.51
CA ARG A 8 -19.38 20.79 -0.35
C ARG A 8 -19.05 20.27 -1.75
N LYS A 9 -17.85 20.59 -2.25
CA LYS A 9 -17.37 20.03 -3.51
C LYS A 9 -17.33 18.51 -3.35
N PRO A 10 -17.88 17.73 -4.30
CA PRO A 10 -17.70 16.28 -4.28
C PRO A 10 -16.20 16.01 -4.33
N PHE A 11 -15.71 15.18 -3.42
CA PHE A 11 -14.34 14.68 -3.47
C PHE A 11 -14.16 14.00 -4.82
N GLY A 12 -13.48 14.66 -5.75
CA GLY A 12 -13.10 14.04 -7.01
C GLY A 12 -12.09 12.93 -6.69
N MET A 13 -12.31 11.73 -7.22
CA MET A 13 -11.38 10.59 -7.03
C MET A 13 -9.92 10.96 -7.36
N ASN A 14 -9.71 11.91 -8.28
CA ASN A 14 -8.39 12.34 -8.71
C ASN A 14 -7.70 13.31 -7.73
N SER A 15 -8.46 14.15 -7.01
CA SER A 15 -7.88 14.99 -5.95
C SER A 15 -7.49 14.15 -4.73
N SER A 16 -8.30 13.12 -4.42
CA SER A 16 -8.04 12.18 -3.32
C SER A 16 -6.69 11.45 -3.44
N LEU A 17 -6.32 10.99 -4.64
CA LEU A 17 -5.06 10.25 -4.85
C LEU A 17 -3.81 11.16 -4.84
N ALA A 18 -3.93 12.38 -5.36
CA ALA A 18 -2.86 13.36 -5.30
C ALA A 18 -2.61 13.80 -3.85
N ASP A 19 -3.68 14.06 -3.09
CA ASP A 19 -3.62 14.38 -1.66
C ASP A 19 -3.02 13.22 -0.86
N ALA A 20 -3.43 11.98 -1.15
CA ALA A 20 -2.85 10.78 -0.52
C ALA A 20 -1.36 10.62 -0.84
N THR A 21 -0.95 10.89 -2.09
CA THR A 21 0.46 10.85 -2.49
C THR A 21 1.29 11.87 -1.73
N GLN A 22 0.77 13.08 -1.52
CA GLN A 22 1.45 14.12 -0.76
C GLN A 22 1.60 13.74 0.71
N VAL A 23 0.56 13.15 1.30
CA VAL A 23 0.62 12.59 2.67
C VAL A 23 1.68 11.50 2.75
N MET A 24 1.71 10.55 1.81
CA MET A 24 2.68 9.46 1.79
C MET A 24 4.12 9.97 1.69
N ARG A 25 4.39 11.03 0.92
CA ARG A 25 5.73 11.63 0.78
C ARG A 25 6.27 12.24 2.08
N GLN A 26 5.38 12.60 3.01
CA GLN A 26 5.76 13.19 4.30
C GLN A 26 5.94 12.14 5.40
N LEU A 27 5.55 10.88 5.16
CA LEU A 27 5.67 9.83 6.15
C LEU A 27 7.13 9.43 6.37
N PRO A 28 7.51 9.12 7.63
CA PRO A 28 8.76 8.42 7.90
C PRO A 28 8.85 7.12 7.09
N VAL A 29 10.06 6.74 6.66
CA VAL A 29 10.29 5.50 5.90
C VAL A 29 9.74 4.27 6.62
N SER A 30 9.87 4.22 7.95
CA SER A 30 9.29 3.14 8.77
C SER A 30 7.77 3.07 8.65
N ALA A 31 7.07 4.21 8.68
CA ALA A 31 5.62 4.27 8.52
C ALA A 31 5.19 3.87 7.10
N MET A 32 5.96 4.23 6.07
CA MET A 32 5.70 3.76 4.70
C MET A 32 5.82 2.24 4.58
N LEU A 33 6.86 1.64 5.17
CA LEU A 33 7.07 0.19 5.15
C LEU A 33 5.99 -0.55 5.94
N SER A 34 5.54 -0.01 7.08
CA SER A 34 4.37 -0.55 7.80
C SER A 34 3.08 -0.46 6.98
N SER A 35 2.90 0.61 6.20
CA SER A 35 1.75 0.73 5.29
C SER A 35 1.81 -0.31 4.16
N ILE A 36 2.99 -0.57 3.60
CA ILE A 36 3.20 -1.61 2.59
C ILE A 36 2.87 -2.99 3.17
N GLU A 37 3.35 -3.32 4.37
CA GLU A 37 3.03 -4.57 5.07
C GLU A 37 1.51 -4.77 5.24
N MET A 38 0.81 -3.72 5.70
CA MET A 38 -0.64 -3.75 5.86
C MET A 38 -1.36 -3.99 4.53
N GLN A 39 -0.92 -3.33 3.45
CA GLN A 39 -1.50 -3.51 2.12
C GLN A 39 -1.28 -4.93 1.58
N ILE A 40 -0.10 -5.52 1.82
CA ILE A 40 0.20 -6.91 1.46
C ILE A 40 -0.74 -7.87 2.19
N ASN A 41 -0.94 -7.69 3.50
CA ASN A 41 -1.85 -8.52 4.29
C ASN A 41 -3.29 -8.43 3.77
N ILE A 42 -3.78 -7.22 3.49
CA ILE A 42 -5.13 -7.02 2.93
C ILE A 42 -5.28 -7.73 1.56
N LEU A 43 -4.25 -7.71 0.72
CA LEU A 43 -4.29 -8.42 -0.57
C LEU A 43 -4.34 -9.94 -0.37
N GLN A 44 -3.54 -10.48 0.56
CA GLN A 44 -3.55 -11.90 0.88
C GLN A 44 -4.91 -12.36 1.46
N GLU A 45 -5.51 -11.58 2.36
CA GLU A 45 -6.86 -11.83 2.88
C GLU A 45 -7.92 -11.85 1.77
N ARG A 46 -7.70 -11.09 0.69
CA ARG A 46 -8.56 -11.07 -0.52
C ARG A 46 -8.22 -12.18 -1.53
N GLY A 47 -7.28 -13.07 -1.22
CA GLY A 47 -6.84 -14.12 -2.14
C GLY A 47 -5.95 -13.62 -3.29
N VAL A 48 -5.42 -12.39 -3.21
CA VAL A 48 -4.51 -11.82 -4.21
C VAL A 48 -3.07 -11.99 -3.75
N GLU A 49 -2.33 -12.85 -4.44
CA GLU A 49 -0.91 -13.09 -4.16
C GLU A 49 -0.01 -12.20 -5.02
N ILE A 50 0.90 -11.46 -4.38
CA ILE A 50 1.97 -10.74 -5.07
C ILE A 50 3.09 -11.75 -5.34
N ARG A 51 3.26 -12.14 -6.60
CA ARG A 51 4.27 -13.11 -7.03
C ARG A 51 5.49 -12.42 -7.63
N ASP A 52 6.66 -13.01 -7.38
CA ASP A 52 7.91 -12.63 -8.02
C ASP A 52 7.78 -12.87 -9.53
N TRP A 53 8.19 -11.88 -10.34
CA TRP A 53 8.08 -11.97 -11.79
C TRP A 53 9.12 -12.93 -12.39
N GLU A 54 10.31 -13.03 -11.81
CA GLU A 54 11.34 -13.94 -12.33
C GLU A 54 11.10 -15.37 -11.85
N ASN A 55 10.67 -15.53 -10.60
CA ASN A 55 10.30 -16.82 -10.04
C ASN A 55 8.82 -16.84 -9.63
N LYS A 56 7.96 -17.29 -10.55
CA LYS A 56 6.51 -17.32 -10.37
C LYS A 56 6.02 -18.24 -9.24
N ASP A 57 6.89 -19.08 -8.69
CA ASP A 57 6.62 -19.94 -7.54
C ASP A 57 6.93 -19.25 -6.22
N ARG A 58 7.32 -17.97 -6.19
CA ARG A 58 7.56 -17.23 -4.95
C ARG A 58 6.50 -16.18 -4.72
N VAL A 59 5.91 -16.18 -3.53
CA VAL A 59 4.88 -15.23 -3.10
C VAL A 59 5.44 -14.33 -2.00
N LEU A 60 5.38 -13.02 -2.22
CA LEU A 60 5.76 -12.03 -1.21
C LEU A 60 4.84 -12.12 0.01
N LYS A 61 5.44 -12.28 1.19
CA LYS A 61 4.73 -12.42 2.46
C LYS A 61 4.83 -11.20 3.35
N GLN A 62 6.01 -10.60 3.43
CA GLN A 62 6.30 -9.59 4.43
C GLN A 62 7.44 -8.66 3.99
N VAL A 63 7.44 -7.43 4.50
CA VAL A 63 8.51 -6.44 4.40
C VAL A 63 8.97 -6.03 5.80
N ARG A 64 10.28 -5.93 6.04
CA ARG A 64 10.88 -5.52 7.33
C ARG A 64 12.09 -4.61 7.16
N ILE A 65 12.39 -3.82 8.19
CA ILE A 65 13.68 -3.12 8.32
C ILE A 65 14.61 -3.97 9.19
N LEU A 66 15.80 -4.27 8.68
CA LEU A 66 16.89 -4.92 9.42
C LEU A 66 18.18 -4.11 9.20
N GLY A 67 18.87 -3.71 10.26
CA GLY A 67 20.12 -2.93 10.15
C GLY A 67 20.01 -1.64 9.32
N GLY A 68 18.86 -0.97 9.35
CA GLY A 68 18.59 0.25 8.59
C GLY A 68 18.26 0.04 7.11
N LYS A 69 18.18 -1.21 6.63
CA LYS A 69 17.83 -1.55 5.25
C LYS A 69 16.48 -2.27 5.19
N ALA A 70 15.72 -2.03 4.14
CA ALA A 70 14.45 -2.73 3.89
C ALA A 70 14.70 -4.07 3.19
N TYR A 71 14.04 -5.11 3.66
CA TYR A 71 14.07 -6.46 3.11
C TYR A 71 12.64 -6.97 2.95
N PHE A 72 12.45 -7.92 2.03
CA PHE A 72 11.22 -8.66 1.90
C PHE A 72 11.44 -10.16 2.15
N LEU A 73 10.42 -10.83 2.65
CA LEU A 73 10.33 -12.27 2.74
C LEU A 73 9.34 -12.74 1.67
N ALA A 74 9.74 -13.75 0.89
CA ALA A 74 8.87 -14.47 -0.01
C ALA A 74 8.95 -15.97 0.30
N GLU A 75 7.80 -16.62 0.24
CA GLU A 75 7.64 -18.06 0.48
C GLU A 75 7.54 -18.79 -0.87
N ASP A 76 8.14 -19.98 -0.95
CA ASP A 76 7.96 -20.88 -2.09
C ASP A 76 6.55 -21.50 -2.03
N LYS A 77 5.76 -21.22 -3.06
CA LYS A 77 4.43 -21.72 -3.30
C LYS A 77 4.28 -22.07 -4.78
N PRO A 78 4.69 -23.30 -5.17
CA PRO A 78 4.51 -23.82 -6.52
C PRO A 78 3.06 -23.66 -6.98
N ARG A 79 2.87 -23.41 -8.27
CA ARG A 79 1.53 -23.45 -8.85
C ARG A 79 1.09 -24.92 -9.01
N ASP A 80 -0.16 -25.20 -8.65
CA ASP A 80 -0.83 -26.46 -9.00
C ASP A 80 -1.03 -26.60 -10.52
#